data_AF-A0AAW1K566-F1
#
_entry.id   AF-A0AAW1K566-F1
#
_cell.length_a   1.000
_cell.length_b   1.000
_cell.length_c   1.000
_cell.angle_alpha   90.00
_cell.angle_beta   90.00
_cell.angle_gamma   90.00
#
_symmetry.space_group_name_H-M   'P 1'
#
loop_
_entity.id
_entity.type
_entity.pdbx_description
1 polymer ?
#
loop_
_entity_poly.entity_id
_entity_poly.type
_entity_poly.pdbx_seq_one_letter_code
_entity_poly.pdbx_strand_id
1 'polypeptide(L)'
;MVGRGVGSDIKNRMSRVKDGVLEKLTAASVPSDALENARSFFESLIRDVSLAAHGLTIDALHMIKFHLADILPSLSPSVTSEMVDEAEKEAASSKNNFRDDEETEADKLDEHQNRKSLSASPVSRL
;
A
#
# COMPACT_ATOMS: atom_id res chain seq x y z
N MET A 1 5.99 -24.48 21.71
CA MET A 1 4.66 -23.83 21.75
C MET A 1 4.68 -22.65 20.79
N VAL A 2 4.23 -22.84 19.55
CA VAL A 2 4.15 -21.74 18.56
C VAL A 2 2.76 -21.13 18.64
N GLY A 3 2.69 -19.82 18.91
CA GLY A 3 1.84 -18.92 18.13
C GLY A 3 0.36 -18.75 18.50
N ARG A 4 -0.04 -18.57 19.77
CA ARG A 4 -1.38 -18.01 20.07
C ARG A 4 -1.50 -16.49 19.81
N GLY A 5 -0.38 -15.77 19.67
CA GLY A 5 -0.39 -14.33 19.37
C GLY A 5 -0.56 -14.02 17.88
N VAL A 6 0.21 -14.70 17.03
CA VAL A 6 0.41 -14.33 15.61
C VAL A 6 -0.90 -14.26 14.81
N GLY A 7 -1.82 -15.22 14.97
CA GLY A 7 -3.12 -15.19 14.28
C GLY A 7 -4.00 -14.02 14.71
N SER A 8 -3.92 -13.61 15.99
CA SER A 8 -4.66 -12.47 16.51
C SER A 8 -4.07 -11.15 16.04
N ASP A 9 -2.74 -11.06 15.92
CA ASP A 9 -2.04 -9.89 15.40
C ASP A 9 -2.37 -9.67 13.90
N ILE A 10 -2.38 -10.75 13.12
CA ILE A 10 -2.73 -10.74 11.69
C ILE A 10 -4.18 -10.27 11.49
N LYS A 11 -5.13 -10.87 12.23
CA LYS A 11 -6.54 -10.47 12.17
C LYS A 11 -6.72 -9.00 12.51
N ASN A 12 -6.03 -8.50 13.54
CA ASN A 12 -6.10 -7.11 13.95
C ASN A 12 -5.54 -6.17 12.88
N ARG A 13 -4.41 -6.51 12.26
CA ARG A 13 -3.82 -5.73 11.16
C ARG A 13 -4.77 -5.64 9.97
N MET A 14 -5.30 -6.78 9.52
CA MET A 14 -6.21 -6.81 8.37
C MET A 14 -7.54 -6.11 8.67
N SER A 15 -8.04 -6.18 9.90
CA SER A 15 -9.23 -5.43 10.31
C SER A 15 -9.01 -3.91 10.20
N ARG A 16 -7.82 -3.42 10.56
CA ARG A 16 -7.48 -1.99 10.41
C ARG A 16 -7.41 -1.55 8.95
N VAL A 17 -6.82 -2.38 8.08
CA VAL A 17 -6.78 -2.11 6.63
C VAL A 17 -8.20 -2.04 6.06
N LYS A 18 -9.07 -2.99 6.42
CA LYS A 18 -10.49 -2.95 6.04
C LYS A 18 -11.14 -1.63 6.44
N ASP A 19 -11.01 -1.24 7.71
CA ASP A 19 -11.69 -0.04 8.22
C ASP A 19 -11.18 1.22 7.50
N GLY A 20 -9.85 1.35 7.28
CA GLY A 20 -9.26 2.47 6.55
C GLY A 20 -9.67 2.53 5.08
N VAL A 21 -9.73 1.38 4.40
CA VAL A 21 -10.22 1.35 3.01
C VAL A 21 -11.70 1.73 2.95
N LEU A 22 -12.55 1.18 3.83
CA LEU A 22 -13.99 1.51 3.84
C LEU A 22 -14.25 2.99 4.11
N GLU A 23 -13.46 3.63 4.96
CA GLU A 23 -13.54 5.07 5.22
C GLU A 23 -13.21 5.88 3.95
N LYS A 24 -12.09 5.57 3.29
CA LYS A 24 -11.66 6.23 2.05
C LYS A 24 -12.68 6.03 0.92
N LEU A 25 -13.24 4.83 0.81
CA LEU A 25 -14.31 4.53 -0.16
C LEU A 25 -15.58 5.34 0.11
N THR A 26 -15.98 5.46 1.37
CA THR A 26 -17.12 6.29 1.78
C THR A 26 -16.86 7.76 1.43
N ALA A 27 -15.64 8.26 1.68
CA ALA A 27 -15.24 9.62 1.30
C ALA A 27 -15.23 9.84 -0.22
N ALA A 28 -14.89 8.82 -1.00
CA ALA A 28 -14.94 8.84 -2.46
C ALA A 28 -16.36 8.74 -3.04
N SER A 29 -17.40 8.76 -2.19
CA SER A 29 -18.81 8.74 -2.60
C SER A 29 -19.15 7.54 -3.49
N VAL A 30 -18.55 6.37 -3.23
CA VAL A 30 -18.86 5.16 -3.99
C VAL A 30 -20.30 4.69 -3.72
N PRO A 31 -20.97 4.03 -4.68
CA PRO A 31 -22.30 3.48 -4.49
C PRO A 31 -22.36 2.49 -3.31
N SER A 32 -23.47 2.50 -2.57
CA SER A 32 -23.67 1.66 -1.38
C SER A 32 -23.55 0.15 -1.67
N ASP A 33 -24.01 -0.29 -2.84
CA ASP A 33 -23.92 -1.70 -3.25
C ASP A 33 -22.46 -2.14 -3.42
N ALA A 34 -21.63 -1.27 -3.97
CA ALA A 34 -20.22 -1.55 -4.19
C ALA A 34 -19.41 -1.48 -2.88
N LEU A 35 -19.80 -0.59 -1.97
CA LEU A 35 -19.25 -0.52 -0.60
C LEU A 35 -19.56 -1.79 0.21
N GLU A 36 -20.79 -2.29 0.14
CA GLU A 36 -21.19 -3.53 0.84
C GLU A 36 -20.51 -4.77 0.25
N ASN A 37 -20.30 -4.80 -1.06
CA ASN A 37 -19.51 -5.86 -1.72
C ASN A 37 -18.05 -5.82 -1.26
N ALA A 38 -17.42 -4.65 -1.20
CA ALA A 38 -16.08 -4.49 -0.68
C ALA A 38 -15.99 -4.95 0.78
N ARG A 39 -16.96 -4.57 1.62
CA ARG A 39 -17.05 -5.00 3.01
C ARG A 39 -17.13 -6.53 3.15
N SER A 40 -18.02 -7.16 2.39
CA SER A 40 -18.19 -8.62 2.39
C SER A 40 -16.91 -9.35 1.95
N PHE A 41 -16.23 -8.81 0.94
CA PHE A 41 -14.95 -9.32 0.47
C PHE A 41 -13.86 -9.26 1.56
N PHE A 42 -13.71 -8.13 2.25
CA PHE A 42 -12.76 -7.99 3.35
C PHE A 42 -13.04 -8.96 4.51
N GLU A 43 -14.31 -9.16 4.89
CA GLU A 43 -14.67 -10.12 5.94
C GLU A 43 -14.34 -11.57 5.58
N SER A 44 -14.50 -11.95 4.30
CA SER A 44 -14.07 -13.26 3.81
C SER A 44 -12.56 -13.40 3.85
N LEU A 45 -11.82 -12.41 3.33
CA LEU A 45 -10.36 -12.44 3.33
C LEU A 45 -9.77 -12.46 4.74
N ILE A 46 -10.28 -11.64 5.67
CA ILE A 46 -9.81 -11.64 7.06
C ILE A 46 -10.01 -13.02 7.69
N ARG A 47 -11.14 -13.69 7.41
CA ARG A 47 -11.39 -15.05 7.89
C ARG A 47 -10.37 -16.04 7.34
N ASP A 48 -10.12 -16.02 6.04
CA ASP A 48 -9.20 -16.95 5.37
C ASP A 48 -7.76 -16.74 5.82
N VAL A 49 -7.33 -15.48 5.96
CA VAL A 49 -5.98 -15.10 6.37
C VAL A 49 -5.76 -15.31 7.87
N SER A 50 -6.80 -15.23 8.70
CA SER A 50 -6.71 -15.56 10.14
C SER A 50 -6.55 -17.06 10.38
N LEU A 51 -7.06 -17.89 9.47
CA LEU A 51 -6.89 -19.35 9.50
C LEU A 51 -5.54 -19.77 8.95
N ALA A 52 -4.99 -18.98 8.03
CA ALA A 52 -3.68 -19.15 7.46
C ALA A 52 -2.56 -18.60 8.35
N ALA A 53 -1.38 -19.24 8.32
CA ALA A 53 -0.20 -18.68 8.95
C ALA A 53 0.31 -17.41 8.21
N HIS A 54 1.29 -16.73 8.81
CA HIS A 54 1.79 -15.40 8.43
C HIS A 54 2.17 -15.18 6.95
N GLY A 55 2.38 -16.23 6.15
CA GLY A 55 2.73 -16.11 4.73
C GLY A 55 1.62 -15.54 3.85
N LEU A 56 0.35 -15.77 4.20
CA LEU A 56 -0.79 -15.35 3.36
C LEU A 56 -1.18 -13.88 3.52
N THR A 57 -0.55 -13.11 4.42
CA THR A 57 -0.88 -11.69 4.62
C THR A 57 -0.41 -10.78 3.49
N ILE A 58 0.71 -11.11 2.83
CA ILE A 58 1.23 -10.33 1.70
C ILE A 58 0.37 -10.59 0.46
N ASP A 59 0.07 -11.87 0.20
CA ASP A 59 -0.80 -12.27 -0.90
C ASP A 59 -2.22 -11.70 -0.73
N ALA A 60 -2.73 -11.63 0.49
CA ALA A 60 -4.03 -11.04 0.78
C ALA A 60 -4.08 -9.54 0.41
N LEU A 61 -3.02 -8.78 0.67
CA LEU A 61 -2.96 -7.37 0.29
C LEU A 61 -2.92 -7.20 -1.23
N HIS A 62 -2.15 -8.02 -1.93
CA HIS A 62 -2.18 -8.04 -3.40
C HIS A 62 -3.55 -8.42 -3.95
N MET A 63 -4.23 -9.41 -3.35
CA MET A 63 -5.60 -9.78 -3.72
C MET A 63 -6.57 -8.62 -3.49
N ILE A 64 -6.42 -7.87 -2.39
CA ILE A 64 -7.25 -6.70 -2.13
C ILE A 64 -7.07 -5.66 -3.23
N LYS A 65 -5.84 -5.27 -3.57
CA LYS A 65 -5.58 -4.26 -4.60
C LYS A 65 -6.20 -4.63 -5.94
N PHE A 66 -6.04 -5.90 -6.35
CA PHE A 66 -6.56 -6.37 -7.62
C PHE A 66 -8.09 -6.45 -7.63
N HIS A 67 -8.67 -7.11 -6.63
CA HIS A 67 -10.10 -7.40 -6.64
C HIS A 67 -10.96 -6.19 -6.24
N LEU A 68 -10.39 -5.23 -5.52
CA LEU A 68 -11.08 -3.99 -5.20
C LEU A 68 -11.34 -3.15 -6.46
N ALA A 69 -10.44 -3.19 -7.45
CA ALA A 69 -10.66 -2.56 -8.75
C ALA A 69 -11.81 -3.21 -9.54
N ASP A 70 -11.99 -4.54 -9.42
CA ASP A 70 -13.10 -5.26 -10.03
C ASP A 70 -14.45 -4.92 -9.38
N ILE A 71 -14.46 -4.75 -8.05
CA ILE A 71 -15.66 -4.42 -7.27
C ILE A 71 -16.08 -2.95 -7.50
N LEU A 72 -15.10 -2.07 -7.71
CA LEU A 72 -15.29 -0.63 -7.83
C LEU A 72 -14.87 -0.12 -9.22
N PRO A 73 -15.58 -0.50 -10.30
CA PRO A 73 -15.25 -0.06 -11.65
C PRO A 73 -15.44 1.45 -11.85
N SER A 74 -16.09 2.13 -10.90
CA SER A 74 -16.20 3.60 -10.86
C SER A 74 -14.88 4.29 -10.48
N LEU A 75 -13.94 3.57 -9.88
CA LEU A 75 -12.62 4.06 -9.51
C LEU A 75 -11.57 3.41 -10.41
N SER A 76 -10.49 4.15 -10.70
CA SER A 76 -9.39 3.57 -11.46
C SER A 76 -8.61 2.57 -10.60
N PRO A 77 -8.03 1.50 -11.19
CA PRO A 77 -7.23 0.53 -10.46
C PRO A 77 -6.05 1.15 -9.68
N SER A 78 -5.50 2.25 -10.20
CA SER A 78 -4.43 3.00 -9.53
C SER A 78 -4.94 3.66 -8.25
N VAL A 79 -6.11 4.30 -8.30
CA VAL A 79 -6.73 4.96 -7.14
C VAL A 79 -7.12 3.94 -6.07
N THR A 80 -7.69 2.80 -6.45
CA THR A 80 -8.03 1.74 -5.48
C THR A 80 -6.78 1.11 -4.87
N SER A 81 -5.68 0.96 -5.64
CA SER A 81 -4.40 0.49 -5.10
C SER A 81 -3.81 1.46 -4.08
N GLU A 82 -3.81 2.76 -4.39
CA GLU A 82 -3.30 3.81 -3.50
C GLU A 82 -4.06 3.85 -2.17
N MET A 83 -5.38 3.76 -2.19
CA MET A 83 -6.20 3.69 -0.97
C MET A 83 -5.84 2.48 -0.09
N VAL A 84 -5.49 1.34 -0.70
CA VAL A 84 -5.07 0.14 0.01
C VAL A 84 -3.67 0.29 0.56
N ASP A 85 -2.75 0.91 -0.20
CA ASP A 85 -1.38 1.22 0.21
C ASP A 85 -1.36 2.20 1.40
N GLU A 86 -2.17 3.25 1.36
CA GLU A 86 -2.34 4.19 2.47
C GLU A 86 -2.89 3.48 3.72
N ALA A 87 -3.95 2.67 3.56
CA ALA A 87 -4.54 1.93 4.67
C ALA A 87 -3.57 0.89 5.27
N GLU A 88 -2.73 0.26 4.44
CA GLU A 88 -1.66 -0.62 4.89
C GLU A 88 -0.59 0.17 5.68
N LYS A 89 -0.16 1.31 5.14
CA LYS A 89 0.82 2.21 5.77
C LYS A 89 0.30 2.68 7.12
N GLU A 90 -0.96 3.09 7.23
CA GLU A 90 -1.60 3.49 8.49
C GLU A 90 -1.70 2.34 9.51
N ALA A 91 -2.07 1.14 9.04
CA ALA A 91 -2.16 -0.06 9.87
C ALA A 91 -0.80 -0.51 10.41
N ALA A 92 0.27 -0.32 9.63
CA ALA A 92 1.66 -0.58 10.02
C ALA A 92 2.27 0.56 10.86
N SER A 93 1.93 1.81 10.56
CA SER A 93 2.44 3.03 11.20
C SER A 93 1.93 3.20 12.64
N SER A 94 0.84 2.52 13.01
CA SER A 94 0.49 2.34 14.44
C SER A 94 1.58 1.65 15.30
N LYS A 95 2.69 1.21 14.70
CA LYS A 95 3.89 0.76 15.41
C LYS A 95 5.15 1.61 15.15
N ASN A 96 5.13 2.55 14.20
CA ASN A 96 6.29 3.35 13.83
C ASN A 96 5.88 4.76 13.39
N ASN A 97 5.97 5.71 14.31
CA ASN A 97 6.20 7.11 13.95
C ASN A 97 7.61 7.21 13.33
N PHE A 98 7.76 7.04 12.02
CA PHE A 98 8.76 7.80 11.28
C PHE A 98 8.37 7.93 9.81
N ARG A 99 8.48 9.16 9.36
CA ARG A 99 8.16 9.71 8.04
C ARG A 99 8.88 8.93 6.94
N ASP A 100 8.16 8.64 5.87
CA ASP A 100 8.67 8.84 4.52
C ASP A 100 7.55 9.52 3.74
N ASP A 101 7.75 10.82 3.57
CA ASP A 101 7.11 11.66 2.55
C ASP A 101 7.50 11.09 1.19
N GLU A 102 6.49 10.96 0.33
CA GLU A 102 6.68 10.76 -1.10
C GLU A 102 7.46 11.92 -1.71
N GLU A 103 8.22 11.63 -2.76
CA GLU A 103 8.08 12.37 -4.00
C GLU A 103 8.44 11.44 -5.18
N THR A 104 7.39 10.89 -5.79
CA THR A 104 7.30 10.55 -7.21
C THR A 104 7.51 11.84 -8.02
N GLU A 105 8.17 11.86 -9.18
CA GLU A 105 7.63 11.46 -10.48
C GLU A 105 8.66 11.75 -11.59
N ALA A 106 8.34 11.21 -12.76
CA ALA A 106 9.15 10.95 -13.93
C ALA A 106 9.58 12.15 -14.82
N ASP A 107 10.68 11.90 -15.55
CA ASP A 107 10.91 12.17 -16.99
C ASP A 107 10.88 13.61 -17.55
N LYS A 108 12.01 14.05 -18.13
CA LYS A 108 12.09 14.66 -19.48
C LYS A 108 13.54 14.86 -19.95
N LEU A 109 13.92 14.04 -20.94
CA LEU A 109 14.59 14.33 -22.22
C LEU A 109 15.69 15.41 -22.32
N ASP A 110 16.87 14.90 -22.69
CA ASP A 110 17.78 15.30 -23.78
C ASP A 110 18.28 16.75 -24.02
N GLU A 111 19.53 16.75 -24.49
CA GLU A 111 20.21 17.72 -25.35
C GLU A 111 21.01 18.93 -24.81
N HIS A 112 22.27 18.89 -25.29
CA HIS A 112 23.19 19.97 -25.66
C HIS A 112 24.09 20.64 -24.63
N GLN A 113 25.34 20.17 -24.69
CA GLN A 113 26.56 20.94 -25.02
C GLN A 113 26.73 22.31 -24.33
N ASN A 114 27.87 22.45 -23.66
CA ASN A 114 29.01 23.27 -24.14
C ASN A 114 29.70 24.03 -23.00
N ARG A 115 31.04 23.91 -22.99
CA ARG A 115 32.03 24.74 -22.26
C ARG A 115 32.15 24.40 -20.77
N LYS A 116 33.33 24.18 -20.18
CA LYS A 116 34.67 24.67 -20.52
C LYS A 116 35.68 23.73 -19.86
N SER A 117 36.68 23.39 -20.65
CA SER A 117 37.95 22.79 -20.31
C SER A 117 38.77 23.59 -19.29
N LEU A 118 39.74 22.89 -18.67
CA LEU A 118 40.92 23.37 -17.92
C LEU A 118 40.62 23.68 -16.43
N SER A 119 41.27 23.08 -15.42
CA SER A 119 42.70 22.78 -15.32
C SER A 119 43.03 21.88 -14.10
N ALA A 120 44.16 21.19 -14.25
CA ALA A 120 45.14 20.75 -13.23
C ALA A 120 44.83 19.58 -12.25
N SER A 121 45.67 18.55 -12.37
CA SER A 121 45.78 17.31 -11.58
C SER A 121 46.56 17.48 -10.24
N PRO A 122 47.05 16.41 -9.55
CA PRO A 122 46.57 15.95 -8.25
C PRO A 122 47.60 16.16 -7.11
N VAL A 123 47.20 15.99 -5.84
CA VAL A 123 48.16 15.81 -4.74
C VAL A 123 47.83 14.54 -3.96
N SER A 124 48.64 13.52 -4.21
CA SER A 124 48.78 12.31 -3.37
C SER A 124 49.21 12.69 -1.96
N ARG A 125 48.66 12.01 -0.94
CA ARG A 125 49.24 11.95 0.41
C ARG A 125 49.53 10.51 0.76
N LEU A 126 50.80 10.23 1.02
CA LEU A 126 51.29 9.19 1.92
C LEU A 126 51.42 9.82 3.31
#